data_AF-A0A651HIG7-F1
#
_entry.id   AF-A0A651HIG7-F1
#
_cell.length_a   1.000
_cell.length_b   1.000
_cell.length_c   1.000
_cell.angle_alpha   90.00
_cell.angle_beta   90.00
_cell.angle_gamma   90.00
#
_symmetry.space_group_name_H-M   'P 1'
#
loop_
_entity.id
_entity.type
_entity.pdbx_description
1 polymer ?
#
loop_
_entity_poly.entity_id
_entity_poly.type
_entity_poly.pdbx_seq_one_letter_code
_entity_poly.pdbx_strand_id
1 'polypeptide(L)'
;MASEMLQRDDLSVYVVAGVPKSFKKKLQKFVGTESKSEGDVMLLDEEMTDWVLARVRGEKRRSHEQTPASSALWRAYRALSAARYHLQDQPIEEQIRKIRDEIEVLWRDASPLHREDEEAEEGETEEGEAELDEAS
;
A
#
# COMPACT_ATOMS: atom_id res chain seq x y z
N MET A 1 -23.91 -10.85 -12.84
CA MET A 1 -23.36 -9.57 -12.35
C MET A 1 -22.88 -9.82 -10.93
N ALA A 2 -21.58 -9.70 -10.66
CA ALA A 2 -21.04 -9.89 -9.32
C ALA A 2 -20.89 -8.52 -8.65
N SER A 3 -21.65 -8.30 -7.59
CA SER A 3 -21.56 -7.12 -6.72
C SER A 3 -21.27 -7.59 -5.30
N GLU A 4 -20.26 -7.02 -4.68
CA GLU A 4 -19.83 -7.37 -3.31
C GLU A 4 -19.86 -6.11 -2.46
N MET A 5 -20.46 -6.20 -1.27
CA MET A 5 -20.47 -5.14 -0.27
C MET A 5 -19.55 -5.58 0.87
N LEU A 6 -18.53 -4.77 1.12
CA LEU A 6 -17.54 -5.02 2.15
C LEU A 6 -17.57 -3.87 3.16
N GLN A 7 -17.63 -4.21 4.46
CA GLN A 7 -17.82 -3.24 5.54
C GLN A 7 -16.72 -3.37 6.59
N ARG A 8 -16.19 -2.22 7.01
CA ARG A 8 -15.35 -2.00 8.19
C ARG A 8 -15.92 -0.81 8.96
N ASP A 9 -15.61 -0.68 10.24
CA ASP A 9 -16.19 0.35 11.13
C ASP A 9 -16.01 1.79 10.62
N ASP A 10 -14.99 2.05 9.79
CA ASP A 10 -14.65 3.34 9.21
C ASP A 10 -14.90 3.45 7.69
N LEU A 11 -15.23 2.34 7.01
CA LEU A 11 -15.30 2.30 5.54
C LEU A 11 -16.28 1.25 5.02
N SER A 12 -17.17 1.67 4.12
CA SER A 12 -18.02 0.75 3.35
C SER A 12 -17.66 0.84 1.87
N VAL A 13 -17.26 -0.29 1.27
CA VAL A 13 -16.88 -0.39 -0.14
C VAL A 13 -17.90 -1.22 -0.90
N TYR A 14 -18.44 -0.64 -1.98
CA TYR A 14 -19.30 -1.34 -2.94
C TYR A 14 -18.51 -1.59 -4.22
N VAL A 15 -18.19 -2.86 -4.49
CA VAL A 15 -17.46 -3.26 -5.70
C VAL A 15 -18.47 -3.77 -6.73
N VAL A 16 -18.46 -3.14 -7.91
CA VAL A 16 -19.33 -3.52 -9.04
C VAL A 16 -18.46 -3.81 -10.26
N ALA A 17 -18.39 -5.07 -10.68
CA ALA A 17 -17.62 -5.47 -11.85
C ALA A 17 -18.41 -5.31 -13.16
N GLY A 18 -17.71 -5.03 -14.27
CA GLY A 18 -18.28 -5.06 -15.62
C GLY A 18 -19.16 -3.87 -16.00
N VAL A 19 -18.96 -2.71 -15.35
CA VAL A 19 -19.74 -1.50 -15.61
C VAL A 19 -19.25 -0.73 -16.85
N PRO A 20 -20.13 -0.32 -17.78
CA PRO A 20 -19.76 0.52 -18.92
C PRO A 20 -19.12 1.84 -18.47
N LYS A 21 -18.21 2.41 -19.26
CA LYS A 21 -17.58 3.72 -18.95
C LYS A 21 -18.60 4.84 -18.68
N SER A 22 -19.78 4.78 -19.30
CA SER A 22 -20.90 5.72 -19.09
C SER A 22 -21.59 5.59 -17.73
N PHE A 23 -21.39 4.48 -17.01
CA PHE A 23 -21.97 4.21 -15.70
C PHE A 23 -21.37 5.11 -14.63
N LYS A 24 -20.07 5.41 -14.68
CA LYS A 24 -19.39 6.27 -13.68
C LYS A 24 -20.09 7.62 -13.51
N LYS A 25 -20.41 8.30 -14.61
CA LYS A 25 -21.05 9.64 -14.56
C LYS A 25 -22.43 9.60 -13.92
N LYS A 26 -23.20 8.52 -14.14
CA LYS A 26 -24.52 8.34 -13.54
C LYS A 26 -24.40 7.98 -12.07
N LEU A 27 -23.47 7.09 -11.73
CA LEU A 27 -23.21 6.67 -10.36
C LEU A 27 -22.70 7.84 -9.51
N GLN A 28 -21.79 8.66 -10.04
CA GLN A 28 -21.27 9.84 -9.33
C GLN A 28 -22.37 10.88 -9.04
N LYS A 29 -23.28 11.11 -10.00
CA LYS A 29 -24.46 11.96 -9.77
C LYS A 29 -25.41 11.37 -8.72
N PHE A 30 -25.64 10.06 -8.80
CA PHE A 30 -26.52 9.35 -7.87
C PHE A 30 -25.96 9.40 -6.44
N VAL A 31 -24.69 9.02 -6.28
CA VAL A 31 -23.98 9.07 -4.99
C VAL A 31 -23.97 10.50 -4.46
N GLY A 32 -23.59 11.51 -5.24
CA GLY A 32 -23.61 12.90 -4.77
C GLY A 32 -25.00 13.47 -4.45
N THR A 33 -26.08 12.84 -4.93
CA THR A 33 -27.46 13.24 -4.59
C THR A 33 -27.96 12.54 -3.33
N GLU A 34 -27.61 11.26 -3.15
CA GLU A 34 -28.08 10.40 -2.06
C GLU A 34 -27.16 10.42 -0.83
N SER A 35 -25.87 10.67 -1.01
CA SER A 35 -24.91 10.80 0.08
C SER A 35 -25.18 12.12 0.80
N LYS A 36 -25.82 12.03 1.97
CA LYS A 36 -25.93 13.14 2.93
C LYS A 36 -24.58 13.52 3.58
N SER A 37 -23.48 12.91 3.11
CA SER A 37 -22.09 12.97 3.58
C SER A 37 -21.12 13.02 2.38
N GLU A 38 -19.81 13.12 2.62
CA GLU A 38 -18.78 12.94 1.58
C GLU A 38 -18.85 11.52 1.01
N GLY A 39 -19.37 11.39 -0.21
CA GLY A 39 -19.34 10.16 -0.99
C GLY A 39 -18.55 10.37 -2.28
N ASP A 40 -17.43 9.67 -2.44
CA ASP A 40 -16.63 9.73 -3.67
C ASP A 40 -16.79 8.45 -4.51
N VAL A 41 -16.68 8.59 -5.83
CA VAL A 41 -16.78 7.48 -6.79
C VAL A 41 -15.47 7.37 -7.56
N MET A 42 -14.64 6.44 -7.14
CA MET A 42 -13.39 6.11 -7.82
C MET A 42 -13.57 4.96 -8.81
N LEU A 43 -12.94 5.10 -9.98
CA LEU A 43 -12.68 3.95 -10.85
C LEU A 43 -11.30 3.43 -10.47
N LEU A 44 -11.24 2.18 -10.05
CA LEU A 44 -10.00 1.52 -9.70
C LEU A 44 -9.51 0.71 -10.91
N ASP A 45 -8.20 0.67 -11.12
CA ASP A 45 -7.59 -0.31 -12.00
C ASP A 45 -7.56 -1.70 -11.30
N GLU A 46 -7.12 -2.73 -12.01
CA GLU A 46 -7.11 -4.10 -11.49
C GLU A 46 -6.26 -4.23 -10.22
N GLU A 47 -5.08 -3.62 -10.20
CA GLU A 47 -4.17 -3.65 -9.06
C GLU A 47 -4.72 -2.94 -7.82
N MET A 48 -5.33 -1.77 -8.01
CA MET A 48 -5.98 -1.01 -6.94
C MET A 48 -7.25 -1.73 -6.46
N THR A 49 -7.98 -2.41 -7.35
CA THR A 49 -9.14 -3.24 -6.98
C THR A 49 -8.70 -4.39 -6.07
N ASP A 50 -7.69 -5.15 -6.48
CA ASP A 50 -7.17 -6.25 -5.69
C ASP A 50 -6.65 -5.77 -4.33
N TRP A 51 -6.01 -4.59 -4.29
CA TRP A 51 -5.51 -4.00 -3.05
C TRP A 51 -6.64 -3.62 -2.09
N VAL A 52 -7.68 -2.94 -2.58
CA VAL A 52 -8.85 -2.58 -1.75
C VAL A 52 -9.54 -3.84 -1.21
N LEU A 53 -9.73 -4.86 -2.06
CA LEU A 53 -10.33 -6.13 -1.64
C LEU A 53 -9.51 -6.82 -0.55
N ALA A 54 -8.19 -6.91 -0.71
CA ALA A 54 -7.29 -7.49 0.30
C ALA A 54 -7.33 -6.72 1.63
N ARG A 55 -7.35 -5.39 1.57
CA ARG A 55 -7.41 -4.52 2.77
C ARG A 55 -8.70 -4.74 3.55
N VAL A 56 -9.85 -4.84 2.87
CA VAL A 56 -11.12 -5.04 3.57
C VAL A 56 -11.28 -6.48 4.08
N ARG A 57 -10.70 -7.47 3.39
CA ARG A 57 -10.69 -8.87 3.83
C ARG A 57 -9.66 -9.17 4.93
N GLY A 58 -8.79 -8.22 5.27
CA GLY A 58 -7.73 -8.41 6.26
C GLY A 58 -6.62 -9.37 5.79
N GLU A 59 -6.43 -9.53 4.47
CA GLU A 59 -5.44 -10.43 3.90
C GLU A 59 -4.02 -9.85 4.02
N LYS A 60 -3.07 -10.65 4.53
CA LYS A 60 -1.65 -10.24 4.60
C LYS A 60 -1.01 -10.32 3.22
N ARG A 61 -0.61 -9.16 2.68
CA ARG A 61 0.19 -9.07 1.44
C ARG A 61 1.69 -9.13 1.73
N ARG A 62 2.49 -9.45 0.71
CA ARG A 62 3.95 -9.41 0.80
C ARG A 62 4.39 -8.00 1.19
N SER A 63 5.43 -7.94 2.02
CA SER A 63 5.96 -6.73 2.63
C SER A 63 6.22 -5.59 1.61
N HIS A 64 6.72 -5.92 0.43
CA HIS A 64 7.03 -4.98 -0.65
C HIS A 64 5.83 -4.55 -1.53
N GLU A 65 4.66 -5.17 -1.35
CA GLU A 65 3.45 -4.99 -2.19
C GLU A 65 2.22 -4.59 -1.35
N GLN A 66 2.45 -4.04 -0.15
CA GLN A 66 1.38 -3.67 0.78
C GLN A 66 0.48 -2.53 0.25
N THR A 67 1.00 -1.68 -0.63
CA THR A 67 0.22 -0.65 -1.34
C THR A 67 0.53 -0.68 -2.84
N PRO A 68 -0.38 -0.23 -3.72
CA PRO A 68 -0.10 -0.14 -5.15
C PRO A 68 1.10 0.78 -5.46
N ALA A 69 1.26 1.86 -4.68
CA ALA A 69 2.42 2.73 -4.76
C ALA A 69 3.72 1.98 -4.42
N SER A 70 3.76 1.25 -3.30
CA SER A 70 4.91 0.40 -2.92
C SER A 70 5.22 -0.64 -3.99
N SER A 71 4.20 -1.31 -4.53
CA SER A 71 4.33 -2.29 -5.61
C SER A 71 4.93 -1.69 -6.89
N ALA A 72 4.49 -0.50 -7.29
CA ALA A 72 5.01 0.20 -8.46
C ALA A 72 6.47 0.64 -8.27
N LEU A 73 6.80 1.21 -7.12
CA LEU A 73 8.16 1.63 -6.78
C LEU A 73 9.11 0.44 -6.73
N TRP A 74 8.68 -0.67 -6.15
CA TRP A 74 9.44 -1.92 -6.13
C TRP A 74 9.69 -2.49 -7.53
N ARG A 75 8.68 -2.47 -8.42
CA ARG A 75 8.84 -2.87 -9.82
C ARG A 75 9.86 -2.00 -10.55
N ALA A 76 9.82 -0.68 -10.34
CA ALA A 76 10.80 0.25 -10.90
C ALA A 76 12.22 -0.03 -10.38
N TYR A 77 12.38 -0.24 -9.07
CA TYR A 77 13.64 -0.63 -8.46
C TYR A 77 14.21 -1.92 -9.06
N ARG A 78 13.39 -2.97 -9.20
CA ARG A 78 13.82 -4.23 -9.85
C ARG A 78 14.23 -4.02 -11.30
N ALA A 79 13.46 -3.26 -12.07
CA ALA A 79 13.75 -3.00 -13.48
C ALA A 79 15.09 -2.27 -13.64
N LEU A 80 15.36 -1.26 -12.83
CA LEU A 80 16.62 -0.52 -12.86
C LEU A 80 17.80 -1.39 -12.38
N SER A 81 17.57 -2.23 -11.37
CA SER A 81 18.56 -3.20 -10.91
C SER A 81 18.93 -4.21 -12.00
N ALA A 82 17.95 -4.68 -12.79
CA ALA A 82 18.18 -5.53 -13.93
C ALA A 82 18.90 -4.79 -15.08
N ALA A 83 18.46 -3.56 -15.40
CA ALA A 83 19.06 -2.73 -16.43
C ALA A 83 20.55 -2.48 -16.17
N ARG A 84 20.94 -2.30 -14.90
CA ARG A 84 22.35 -2.12 -14.52
C ARG A 84 23.25 -3.26 -14.96
N TYR A 85 22.78 -4.51 -14.89
CA TYR A 85 23.57 -5.66 -15.36
C TYR A 85 23.82 -5.62 -16.88
N HIS A 86 22.89 -5.08 -17.65
CA HIS A 86 23.01 -4.99 -19.11
C HIS A 86 23.75 -3.73 -19.59
N LEU A 87 23.85 -2.72 -18.74
CA LEU A 87 24.47 -1.42 -19.04
C LEU A 87 25.81 -1.24 -18.34
N GLN A 88 26.38 -2.33 -17.83
CA GLN A 88 27.67 -2.34 -17.17
C GLN A 88 28.74 -1.69 -18.06
N ASP A 89 29.57 -0.85 -17.45
CA ASP A 89 30.68 -0.11 -18.10
C ASP A 89 30.24 0.97 -19.11
N GLN A 90 28.93 1.25 -19.20
CA GLN A 90 28.43 2.37 -20.00
C GLN A 90 28.31 3.63 -19.14
N PRO A 91 28.58 4.84 -19.69
CA PRO A 91 28.41 6.09 -18.95
C PRO A 91 27.01 6.32 -18.37
N ILE A 92 25.98 5.68 -18.95
CA ILE A 92 24.60 5.77 -18.47
C ILE A 92 24.36 4.96 -17.19
N GLU A 93 25.22 3.99 -16.87
CA GLU A 93 25.10 3.13 -15.69
C GLU A 93 25.03 3.95 -14.40
N GLU A 94 25.86 4.99 -14.30
CA GLU A 94 25.93 5.85 -13.12
C GLU A 94 24.63 6.63 -12.90
N GLN A 95 24.00 7.09 -13.98
CA GLN A 95 22.69 7.75 -13.92
C GLN A 95 21.60 6.77 -13.48
N ILE A 96 21.61 5.55 -14.01
CA ILE A 96 20.66 4.49 -13.63
C ILE A 96 20.83 4.09 -12.17
N ARG A 97 22.08 4.02 -11.69
CA ARG A 97 22.38 3.75 -10.28
C ARG A 97 21.77 4.83 -9.38
N LYS A 98 21.95 6.11 -9.72
CA LYS A 98 21.39 7.22 -8.95
C LYS A 98 19.85 7.17 -8.90
N ILE A 99 19.19 6.98 -10.03
CA ILE A 99 17.71 6.91 -10.11
C ILE A 99 17.19 5.72 -9.30
N ARG A 100 17.88 4.56 -9.37
CA ARG A 100 17.54 3.39 -8.56
C ARG A 100 17.60 3.72 -7.07
N ASP A 101 18.66 4.42 -6.62
CA ASP A 101 18.85 4.75 -5.21
C ASP A 101 17.75 5.71 -4.72
N GLU A 102 17.37 6.70 -5.53
CA GLU A 102 16.25 7.61 -5.23
C GLU A 102 14.91 6.85 -5.12
N ILE A 103 14.66 5.90 -6.03
CA ILE A 103 13.46 5.06 -5.99
C ILE A 103 13.46 4.12 -4.79
N GLU A 104 14.62 3.62 -4.37
CA GLU A 104 14.75 2.79 -3.16
C GLU A 104 14.34 3.57 -1.91
N VAL A 105 14.78 4.83 -1.78
CA VAL A 105 14.37 5.71 -0.66
C VAL A 105 12.85 5.93 -0.69
N LEU A 106 12.30 6.35 -1.84
CA LEU A 106 10.85 6.56 -1.98
C LEU A 106 10.05 5.29 -1.67
N TRP A 107 10.57 4.13 -2.06
CA TRP A 107 9.94 2.85 -1.79
C TRP A 107 9.92 2.53 -0.29
N ARG A 108 11.03 2.76 0.42
CA ARG A 108 11.12 2.59 1.87
C ARG A 108 10.14 3.51 2.61
N ASP A 109 10.04 4.76 2.21
CA ASP A 109 9.12 5.74 2.82
C ASP A 109 7.63 5.40 2.57
N ALA A 110 7.33 4.88 1.38
CA ALA A 110 5.96 4.51 1.00
C ALA A 110 5.55 3.09 1.46
N SER A 111 6.51 2.26 1.86
CA SER A 111 6.26 0.92 2.38
C SER A 111 5.92 1.03 3.87
N PRO A 112 4.76 0.51 4.32
CA PRO A 112 4.36 0.60 5.73
C PRO A 112 5.26 -0.18 6.71
N LEU A 113 6.24 -0.94 6.21
CA LEU A 113 7.21 -1.67 7.03
C LEU A 113 8.11 -0.77 7.89
N HIS A 114 8.31 0.49 7.52
CA HIS A 114 9.19 1.39 8.28
C HIS A 114 8.43 2.37 9.18
N ARG A 115 7.11 2.20 9.30
CA ARG A 115 6.29 2.96 10.25
C ARG A 115 6.09 2.24 11.58
N GLU A 116 6.23 0.92 11.62
CA GLU A 116 6.04 0.11 12.85
C GLU A 116 7.34 -0.11 13.63
N ASP A 117 8.52 0.03 13.00
CA ASP A 117 9.81 -0.14 13.69
C ASP A 117 10.14 1.02 14.66
N GLU A 118 9.52 2.20 14.52
CA GLU A 118 9.69 3.31 15.47
C GLU A 118 8.78 3.20 16.71
N GLU A 119 7.64 2.49 16.63
CA GLU A 119 6.73 2.33 17.78
C GLU A 119 7.06 1.09 18.65
N ALA A 120 7.84 0.14 18.13
CA ALA A 120 8.20 -1.09 18.85
C ALA A 120 9.42 -0.94 19.79
N GLU A 121 10.32 0.01 19.55
CA GLU A 121 11.51 0.20 20.41
C GLU A 121 11.24 0.96 21.72
N GLU A 122 10.10 1.65 21.86
CA GLU A 122 9.76 2.35 23.12
C GLU A 122 9.00 1.47 24.14
N GLY A 123 8.66 0.22 23.81
CA GLY A 123 7.85 -0.66 24.65
C GLY A 123 8.59 -1.76 25.42
N GLU A 124 9.85 -2.05 25.11
CA GLU A 124 10.57 -3.23 25.65
C GLU A 124 11.61 -2.92 26.75
N THR A 125 11.64 -1.70 27.33
CA THR A 125 12.61 -1.35 28.39
C THR A 125 12.07 -1.20 29.81
N GLU A 126 10.79 -1.48 30.09
CA GLU A 126 10.22 -1.31 31.43
C GLU A 126 9.58 -2.57 32.08
N GLU A 127 9.99 -3.80 31.75
CA GLU A 127 9.59 -4.97 32.56
C GLU A 127 10.73 -5.99 32.67
N GLY A 128 11.64 -5.80 33.63
CA GLY A 128 12.73 -6.77 33.82
C GLY A 128 13.67 -6.65 35.02
N GLU A 129 13.56 -5.65 35.90
CA GLU A 129 14.43 -5.56 37.09
C GLU A 129 13.67 -5.04 38.32
N ALA A 130 12.74 -5.84 38.86
CA ALA A 130 12.23 -5.63 40.21
C ALA A 130 11.63 -6.91 40.81
N GLU A 131 12.40 -7.99 40.94
CA GLU A 131 12.08 -9.07 41.88
C GLU A 131 13.34 -9.89 42.20
N LEU A 132 14.23 -9.30 43.00
CA LEU A 132 15.06 -10.09 43.92
C LEU A 132 14.56 -9.78 45.32
N ASP A 133 13.55 -10.57 45.67
CA ASP A 133 12.89 -10.63 46.96
C ASP A 133 13.87 -10.95 48.09
N GLU A 134 13.61 -10.29 49.21
CA GLU A 134 14.16 -10.57 50.51
C GLU A 134 13.72 -11.97 50.95
N ALA A 135 14.62 -12.95 51.00
CA ALA A 135 14.35 -14.17 51.74
C ALA A 135 15.62 -14.86 52.25
N SER A 136 15.93 -14.53 53.51
CA SER A 136 16.49 -15.39 54.57
C SER A 136 17.92 -15.92 54.47
#